data_AF-W1YIE6-F1
#
_entry.id   AF-W1YIE6-F1
#
_cell.length_a   1.000
_cell.length_b   1.000
_cell.length_c   1.000
_cell.angle_alpha   90.00
_cell.angle_beta   90.00
_cell.angle_gamma   90.00
#
_symmetry.space_group_name_H-M   'P 1'
#
loop_
_entity.id
_entity.type
_entity.pdbx_description
1 polymer ?
#
loop_
_entity_poly.entity_id
_entity_poly.type
_entity_poly.pdbx_seq_one_letter_code
_entity_poly.pdbx_strand_id
1 'polypeptide(L)' 'HITEGTNEEKADKAIAKTREFFESLGVSTHLKDYGLGEEAVDKVVKQLEDHGMTRLGEKGDVTPDVAREILTRAL' A
#
# COMPACT_ATOMS: atom_id res chain seq x y z
N HIS A 1 -8.37 13.15 17.13
CA HIS A 1 -7.40 14.10 16.56
C HIS A 1 -5.99 13.71 16.98
N ILE A 2 -4.99 13.94 16.12
CA ILE A 2 -3.57 13.68 16.42
C ILE A 2 -2.90 15.04 16.63
N THR A 3 -2.59 15.38 17.88
CA THR A 3 -2.06 16.70 18.25
C THR A 3 -0.64 16.64 18.81
N GLU A 4 -0.24 15.48 19.33
CA GLU A 4 1.01 15.29 20.06
C GLU A 4 1.98 14.33 19.34
N GLY A 5 3.27 14.55 19.59
CA GLY A 5 4.38 13.80 19.01
C GLY A 5 5.15 14.57 17.93
N THR A 6 6.26 13.97 17.48
CA THR A 6 7.06 14.44 16.34
C THR A 6 6.27 14.32 15.03
N ASN A 7 6.79 14.90 13.95
CA ASN A 7 6.15 14.77 12.63
C ASN A 7 6.08 13.30 12.17
N GLU A 8 7.11 12.50 12.46
CA GLU A 8 7.15 11.06 12.13
C GLU A 8 6.10 10.30 12.94
N GLU A 9 6.04 10.51 14.26
CA GLU A 9 5.03 9.87 15.11
C GLU A 9 3.61 10.26 14.70
N LYS A 10 3.41 11.52 14.28
CA LYS A 10 2.11 11.99 13.78
C LYS A 10 1.75 11.34 12.46
N ALA A 11 2.70 11.16 11.54
CA ALA A 11 2.49 10.48 10.27
C ALA A 11 2.10 9.01 10.49
N ASP A 12 2.82 8.28 11.35
CA ASP A 12 2.51 6.88 11.68
C ASP A 12 1.13 6.74 12.31
N LYS A 13 0.78 7.63 13.26
CA LYS A 13 -0.56 7.67 13.85
C LYS A 13 -1.64 7.94 12.80
N ALA A 14 -1.37 8.79 11.81
CA ALA A 14 -2.32 9.09 10.75
C ALA A 14 -2.55 7.88 9.83
N ILE A 15 -1.48 7.14 9.48
CA ILE A 15 -1.57 5.88 8.73
C ILE A 15 -2.41 4.87 9.51
N ALA A 16 -2.12 4.67 10.80
CA ALA A 16 -2.88 3.75 11.66
C ALA A 16 -4.36 4.12 11.75
N LYS A 17 -4.69 5.39 11.97
CA LYS A 17 -6.09 5.87 12.03
C LYS A 17 -6.82 5.71 10.70
N THR A 18 -6.12 5.85 9.58
CA THR A 18 -6.69 5.63 8.24
C THR A 18 -7.01 4.15 8.04
N ARG A 19 -6.11 3.24 8.47
CA ARG A 19 -6.35 1.80 8.47
C ARG A 19 -7.57 1.42 9.30
N GLU A 20 -7.60 1.86 10.57
CA GLU A 20 -8.72 1.62 11.50
C GLU A 20 -10.05 2.09 10.91
N PHE A 21 -10.07 3.25 10.23
CA PHE A 21 -11.26 3.77 9.60
C PHE A 21 -11.81 2.81 8.52
N PHE A 22 -10.97 2.35 7.59
CA PHE A 22 -11.42 1.41 6.55
C PHE A 22 -11.88 0.06 7.13
N GLU A 23 -11.15 -0.47 8.11
CA GLU A 23 -11.54 -1.72 8.78
C GLU A 23 -12.87 -1.58 9.54
N SER A 24 -13.15 -0.42 10.13
CA SER A 24 -14.44 -0.15 10.78
C SER A 24 -15.63 -0.16 9.81
N LEU A 25 -15.39 0.08 8.52
CA LEU A 25 -16.38 -0.02 7.45
C LEU A 25 -16.47 -1.42 6.84
N GLY A 26 -15.71 -2.39 7.36
CA GLY A 26 -15.66 -3.76 6.84
C GLY A 26 -14.77 -3.92 5.60
N VAL A 27 -13.88 -2.96 5.34
CA VAL A 27 -12.91 -3.04 4.24
C VAL A 27 -11.55 -3.44 4.83
N SER A 28 -11.15 -4.70 4.64
CA SER A 28 -9.84 -5.17 5.08
C SER A 28 -8.71 -4.48 4.32
N THR A 29 -7.58 -4.30 5.00
CA THR A 29 -6.48 -3.46 4.54
C THR A 29 -5.17 -4.24 4.31
N HIS A 30 -5.23 -5.56 4.39
CA HIS A 30 -4.17 -6.46 3.93
C HIS A 30 -4.69 -7.42 2.87
N LEU A 31 -3.83 -7.80 1.93
CA LEU A 31 -4.14 -8.73 0.83
C LEU A 31 -4.49 -10.12 1.36
N LYS A 32 -3.81 -10.58 2.42
CA LYS A 32 -4.09 -11.89 3.03
C LYS A 32 -5.52 -12.01 3.57
N ASP A 33 -6.14 -10.91 3.97
CA ASP A 33 -7.50 -10.89 4.50
C ASP A 33 -8.54 -11.22 3.40
N TYR A 34 -8.13 -11.14 2.13
CA TYR A 34 -8.90 -11.57 0.95
C TYR A 34 -8.40 -12.90 0.37
N GLY A 35 -7.49 -13.59 1.04
CA GLY A 35 -6.92 -14.86 0.56
C GLY A 35 -5.90 -14.70 -0.59
N LEU A 36 -5.25 -13.54 -0.69
CA LEU A 36 -4.22 -13.27 -1.70
C LEU A 36 -2.82 -13.35 -1.08
N GLY A 37 -1.93 -14.11 -1.73
CA GLY A 37 -0.54 -14.27 -1.32
C GLY A 37 0.46 -13.57 -2.26
N GLU A 38 1.74 -13.93 -2.13
CA GLU A 38 2.83 -13.40 -2.95
C GLU A 38 2.58 -13.57 -4.47
N GLU A 39 1.85 -14.62 -4.87
CA GLU A 39 1.50 -14.86 -6.27
C GLU A 39 0.61 -13.76 -6.87
N ALA A 40 -0.18 -13.07 -6.04
CA ALA A 40 -0.96 -11.91 -6.48
C ALA A 40 -0.04 -10.71 -6.74
N VAL A 41 0.99 -10.52 -5.91
CA VAL A 41 1.99 -9.46 -6.10
C VAL A 41 2.70 -9.64 -7.44
N ASP A 42 3.20 -10.85 -7.72
CA ASP A 42 3.86 -11.17 -8.99
C ASP A 42 2.98 -10.86 -10.21
N LYS A 43 1.70 -11.26 -10.15
CA LYS A 43 0.74 -11.01 -11.23
C LYS A 43 0.47 -9.53 -11.44
N VAL A 44 0.37 -8.75 -10.38
CA VAL A 44 0.11 -7.30 -10.48
C VAL A 44 1.34 -6.59 -11.04
N VAL A 45 2.53 -6.88 -10.52
CA VAL A 45 3.79 -6.27 -11.00
C VAL A 45 3.99 -6.53 -12.49
N LYS A 46 3.78 -7.78 -12.93
CA LYS A 46 3.83 -8.13 -14.35
C LYS A 46 2.83 -7.34 -15.19
N GLN A 47 1.58 -7.18 -14.72
CA GLN A 47 0.58 -6.40 -15.44
C GLN A 47 0.94 -4.92 -15.53
N LEU A 48 1.60 -4.34 -14.51
CA LEU A 48 2.11 -2.99 -14.60
C LEU A 48 3.15 -2.85 -15.72
N GLU A 49 4.08 -3.81 -15.84
CA GLU A 49 5.08 -3.83 -16.90
C GLU A 49 4.44 -4.00 -18.29
N ASP A 50 3.55 -4.97 -18.43
CA ASP A 50 2.85 -5.29 -19.69
C ASP A 50 1.99 -4.09 -20.18
N HIS A 51 1.46 -3.28 -19.26
CA HIS A 51 0.71 -2.07 -19.57
C HIS A 51 1.58 -0.80 -19.69
N GLY A 52 2.90 -0.91 -19.57
CA GLY A 52 3.81 0.23 -19.64
C GLY A 52 3.70 1.19 -18.44
N MET A 53 3.11 0.75 -17.33
CA MET A 53 2.95 1.51 -16.08
C MET A 53 4.24 1.46 -15.23
N THR A 54 5.36 1.88 -15.83
CA THR A 54 6.71 1.73 -15.24
C THR A 54 7.17 2.93 -14.40
N ARG A 55 6.39 4.02 -14.37
CA ARG A 55 6.69 5.25 -13.63
C ARG A 55 5.41 5.88 -13.08
N LEU A 56 4.96 5.39 -11.94
CA LEU A 56 3.73 5.82 -11.26
C LEU A 56 4.00 6.87 -10.18
N GLY A 57 2.93 7.45 -9.63
CA GLY A 57 2.98 8.50 -8.62
C GLY A 57 3.21 9.89 -9.20
N GLU A 58 3.01 10.92 -8.38
CA GLU A 58 3.07 12.33 -8.81
C GLU A 58 4.46 12.73 -9.36
N LYS A 59 5.52 12.09 -8.84
CA LYS A 59 6.90 12.30 -9.29
C LYS A 59 7.37 11.28 -10.33
N GLY A 60 6.54 10.27 -10.63
CA GLY A 60 6.92 9.16 -11.51
C GLY A 60 8.10 8.34 -10.99
N ASP A 61 8.27 8.25 -9.68
CA ASP A 61 9.35 7.52 -9.00
C ASP A 61 8.91 6.14 -8.49
N VAL A 62 7.63 5.78 -8.63
CA VAL A 62 7.13 4.44 -8.32
C VAL A 62 7.31 3.53 -9.54
N THR A 63 8.41 2.79 -9.57
CA THR A 63 8.72 1.76 -10.58
C THR A 63 8.03 0.43 -10.24
N PRO A 64 8.03 -0.58 -11.14
CA PRO A 64 7.52 -1.92 -10.83
C PRO A 64 8.19 -2.54 -9.60
N ASP A 65 9.48 -2.28 -9.37
CA ASP A 65 10.20 -2.74 -8.17
C ASP A 65 9.67 -2.08 -6.89
N VAL A 66 9.46 -0.75 -6.92
CA VAL A 66 8.87 -0.02 -5.78
C VAL A 66 7.44 -0.49 -5.53
N ALA A 67 6.66 -0.72 -6.60
CA ALA A 67 5.30 -1.26 -6.49
C ALA A 67 5.29 -2.65 -5.87
N ARG A 68 6.25 -3.54 -6.24
CA ARG A 68 6.44 -4.84 -5.61
C ARG A 68 6.66 -4.69 -4.11
N GLU A 69 7.57 -3.82 -3.67
CA GLU A 69 7.82 -3.59 -2.24
C GLU A 69 6.57 -3.12 -1.49
N ILE A 70 5.80 -2.18 -2.06
CA ILE A 70 4.55 -1.68 -1.47
C ILE A 70 3.54 -2.83 -1.32
N LEU A 71 3.34 -3.61 -2.38
CA LEU A 71 2.39 -4.72 -2.39
C LEU A 71 2.80 -5.85 -1.44
N THR A 72 4.10 -6.16 -1.35
CA THR A 72 4.62 -7.15 -0.39
C THR A 72 4.40 -6.69 1.05
N ARG A 73 4.55 -5.40 1.36
CA ARG A 73 4.21 -4.85 2.70
C ARG A 73 2.71 -4.87 2.99
N ALA A 74 1.87 -5.00 1.96
CA ALA A 74 0.42 -5.07 2.08
C ALA A 74 -0.11 -6.51 2.24
N LEU A 75 0.74 -7.55 2.15
CA LEU A 75 0.38 -8.93 2.48
C LEU A 75 0.01 -9.09 3.97
#